data_AF-B9TPD0-F1
#
_entry.id   AF-B9TPD0-F1
#
_cell.length_a   1.000
_cell.length_b   1.000
_cell.length_c   1.000
_cell.angle_alpha   90.00
_cell.angle_beta   90.00
_cell.angle_gamma   90.00
#
_symmetry.space_group_name_H-M   'P 1'
#
loop_
_entity.id
_entity.type
_entity.pdbx_description
1 polymer ?
#
loop_
_entity_poly.entity_id
_entity_poly.type
_entity_poly.pdbx_seq_one_letter_code
_entity_poly.pdbx_strand_id
1 'polypeptide(L)'
;MWRCATRAAHAAEDEGGEPYQEVLAQAHVVLDRRTCAVDAVDAVLAAEAARPFDLAGDLPLRALLLDLGPDDHVLALVVHHVATDGWSMERLLEDLATAYRARAAGEAPAFDPLPVQYADYALWQRTLLGEEADPESLIGRQITYWRDTLQNLPVELSLPLDRPRPLHPQRTVGVVPLALPVDLIGRIEALGRAHGATAFMVLHAAASALLSRLGAGTDIAIGTVVAGRDDAALEALVGFFVNTLVLRLDLSGDPDFGSLVARSREVCLDAYVNQDVPFERLVDALDPPRAPGRQPLFQTMLV
;
A
#
# COMPACT_ATOMS: atom_id res chain seq x y z
N MET A 1 21.60 5.02 13.12
CA MET A 1 21.26 6.29 12.46
C MET A 1 20.16 5.93 11.49
N TRP A 2 18.90 6.16 11.88
CA TRP A 2 17.75 5.83 11.07
C TRP A 2 17.64 6.86 9.94
N ARG A 3 17.62 6.40 8.68
CA ARG A 3 17.72 7.25 7.48
C ARG A 3 16.39 7.91 7.07
N CYS A 4 15.32 7.67 7.82
CA CYS A 4 13.99 8.25 7.59
C CYS A 4 13.40 8.82 8.89
N ALA A 5 14.15 9.65 9.62
CA ALA A 5 13.75 10.24 10.89
C ALA A 5 12.65 11.32 10.76
N THR A 6 11.43 10.91 10.42
CA THR A 6 10.32 11.84 10.19
C THR A 6 9.15 11.54 11.08
N ARG A 7 8.58 12.57 11.73
CA ARG A 7 7.27 12.50 12.37
C ARG A 7 6.27 13.30 11.54
N ALA A 8 4.98 12.98 11.61
CA ALA A 8 3.95 13.79 10.97
C ALA A 8 3.43 14.77 12.01
N ALA A 9 3.95 16.00 12.02
CA ALA A 9 3.51 16.99 12.98
C ALA A 9 2.20 17.64 12.50
N HIS A 10 1.21 17.70 13.39
CA HIS A 10 0.06 18.58 13.24
C HIS A 10 0.37 19.87 14.01
N ALA A 11 0.28 21.03 13.36
CA ALA A 11 0.28 22.30 14.08
C ALA A 11 -0.99 22.35 14.95
N ALA A 12 -0.80 22.38 16.27
CA ALA A 12 -1.91 22.54 17.20
C ALA A 12 -2.46 23.98 17.14
N GLU A 13 -3.79 24.06 17.10
CA GLU A 13 -4.64 25.20 17.47
C GLU A 13 -4.17 26.59 17.02
N ASP A 14 -4.22 26.85 15.71
CA ASP A 14 -4.90 28.05 15.19
C ASP A 14 -5.18 27.92 13.67
N GLU A 15 -6.47 28.09 13.35
CA GLU A 15 -7.11 28.46 12.06
C GLU A 15 -6.49 27.94 10.74
N GLY A 16 -6.40 26.62 10.56
CA GLY A 16 -6.32 25.97 9.23
C GLY A 16 -5.39 24.76 9.10
N GLY A 17 -4.75 24.32 10.18
CA GLY A 17 -3.57 23.42 10.22
C GLY A 17 -3.53 22.23 9.25
N GLU A 18 -2.86 22.42 8.11
CA GLU A 18 -2.48 21.35 7.18
C GLU A 18 -1.38 20.46 7.79
N PRO A 19 -1.43 19.13 7.58
CA PRO A 19 -0.39 18.21 8.06
C PRO A 19 0.95 18.49 7.35
N TYR A 20 2.06 18.41 8.09
CA TYR A 20 3.40 18.51 7.52
C TYR A 20 4.36 17.46 8.08
N GLN A 21 5.45 17.21 7.36
CA GLN A 21 6.51 16.29 7.79
C GLN A 21 7.60 17.06 8.54
N GLU A 22 7.83 16.71 9.81
CA GLU A 22 8.96 17.22 10.58
C GLU A 22 10.13 16.23 10.49
N VAL A 23 11.21 16.64 9.82
CA VAL A 23 12.45 15.85 9.71
C VAL A 23 13.36 16.19 10.89
N LEU A 24 13.58 15.22 11.77
CA LEU A 24 14.42 15.41 12.95
C LEU A 24 15.90 15.25 12.59
N ALA A 25 16.74 16.18 13.04
CA ALA A 25 18.20 16.09 12.85
C ALA A 25 18.80 14.83 13.47
N GLN A 26 18.22 14.35 14.57
CA GLN A 26 18.54 13.08 15.21
C GLN A 26 17.27 12.44 15.76
N ALA A 27 17.11 11.14 15.47
CA ALA A 27 16.06 10.32 16.06
C ALA A 27 16.68 9.27 16.99
N HIS A 28 16.14 9.20 18.21
CA HIS A 28 16.47 8.17 19.18
C HIS A 28 15.34 7.15 19.22
N VAL A 29 15.58 5.97 18.62
CA VAL A 29 14.68 4.83 18.75
C VAL A 29 15.05 4.10 20.02
N VAL A 30 14.11 4.05 20.97
CA VAL A 30 14.26 3.24 22.18
C VAL A 30 14.05 1.78 21.80
N LEU A 31 15.07 0.94 22.06
CA LEU A 31 14.93 -0.51 22.00
C LEU A 31 14.39 -0.99 23.34
N ASP A 32 13.08 -1.20 23.42
CA ASP A 32 12.49 -1.80 24.60
C ASP A 32 12.93 -3.27 24.70
N ARG A 33 13.32 -3.73 25.88
CA ARG A 33 13.86 -5.06 26.10
C ARG A 33 13.07 -5.77 27.19
N ARG A 34 12.53 -6.95 26.88
CA ARG A 34 11.66 -7.70 27.79
C ARG A 34 12.02 -9.18 27.78
N THR A 35 12.09 -9.80 28.95
CA THR A 35 12.11 -11.27 29.04
C THR A 35 10.73 -11.81 28.65
N CYS A 36 10.70 -12.84 27.81
CA CYS A 36 9.47 -13.44 27.31
C CYS A 36 9.58 -14.97 27.32
N ALA A 37 8.50 -15.65 27.72
CA ALA A 37 8.41 -17.09 27.55
C ALA A 37 8.12 -17.41 26.07
N VAL A 38 8.68 -18.51 25.56
CA VAL A 38 8.57 -18.89 24.13
C VAL A 38 7.11 -19.01 23.67
N ASP A 39 6.23 -19.50 24.54
CA ASP A 39 4.79 -19.67 24.28
C ASP A 39 3.99 -18.35 24.32
N ALA A 40 4.57 -17.27 24.82
CA ALA A 40 3.95 -15.94 24.89
C ALA A 40 4.37 -15.00 23.75
N VAL A 41 5.36 -15.39 22.93
CA VAL A 41 5.95 -14.53 21.88
C VAL A 41 4.88 -13.98 20.94
N ASP A 42 4.04 -14.85 20.35
CA ASP A 42 3.03 -14.43 19.37
C ASP A 42 2.02 -13.44 19.96
N ALA A 43 1.60 -13.64 21.20
CA ALA A 43 0.68 -12.73 21.89
C ALA A 43 1.32 -11.35 22.14
N VAL A 44 2.61 -11.32 22.51
CA VAL A 44 3.35 -10.07 22.72
C VAL A 44 3.57 -9.34 21.40
N LEU A 45 3.94 -10.05 20.33
CA LEU A 45 4.10 -9.47 19.00
C LEU A 45 2.78 -8.89 18.47
N ALA A 46 1.67 -9.61 18.62
CA ALA A 46 0.35 -9.14 18.22
C ALA A 46 -0.06 -7.87 18.98
N ALA A 47 0.19 -7.82 20.29
CA ALA A 47 -0.10 -6.64 21.11
C ALA A 47 0.78 -5.43 20.73
N GLU A 48 2.07 -5.67 20.44
CA GLU A 48 3.00 -4.61 20.03
C GLU A 48 2.66 -4.05 18.64
N ALA A 49 2.24 -4.92 17.71
CA ALA A 49 1.77 -4.52 16.38
C ALA A 49 0.44 -3.75 16.44
N ALA A 50 -0.45 -4.09 17.37
CA ALA A 50 -1.75 -3.43 17.52
C ALA A 50 -1.69 -2.10 18.27
N ARG A 51 -0.58 -1.78 18.96
CA ARG A 51 -0.43 -0.54 19.72
C ARG A 51 -0.40 0.67 18.75
N PRO A 52 -1.30 1.66 18.89
CA PRO A 52 -1.36 2.79 17.97
C PRO A 52 -0.10 3.67 18.07
N PHE A 53 0.12 4.49 17.05
CA PHE A 53 1.10 5.57 17.04
C PHE A 53 0.36 6.90 17.15
N ASP A 54 0.85 7.83 17.97
CA ASP A 54 0.49 9.24 17.88
C ASP A 54 1.46 9.92 16.93
N LEU A 55 1.10 10.02 15.64
CA LEU A 55 2.04 10.49 14.61
C LEU A 55 2.54 11.93 14.83
N ALA A 56 1.81 12.75 15.61
CA ALA A 56 2.22 14.09 16.00
C ALA A 56 3.39 14.09 16.99
N GLY A 57 3.44 13.10 17.88
CA GLY A 57 4.43 13.03 18.96
C GLY A 57 5.44 11.88 18.84
N ASP A 58 5.14 10.84 18.06
CA ASP A 58 5.91 9.61 17.97
C ASP A 58 6.76 9.53 16.72
N LEU A 59 7.91 8.83 16.79
CA LEU A 59 8.53 8.31 15.58
C LEU A 59 7.61 7.24 15.00
N PRO A 60 7.41 7.15 13.68
CA PRO A 60 6.61 6.09 13.05
C PRO A 60 7.37 4.75 13.01
N LEU A 61 8.17 4.47 14.04
CA LEU A 61 8.98 3.29 14.24
C LEU A 61 9.10 3.01 15.74
N ARG A 62 8.88 1.74 16.14
CA ARG A 62 9.20 1.20 17.47
C ARG A 62 9.97 -0.10 17.32
N ALA A 63 10.83 -0.38 18.30
CA ALA A 63 11.62 -1.60 18.37
C ALA A 63 11.46 -2.26 19.73
N LEU A 64 11.25 -3.59 19.73
CA LEU A 64 11.14 -4.43 20.92
C LEU A 64 12.04 -5.65 20.74
N LEU A 65 12.92 -5.90 21.71
CA LEU A 65 13.72 -7.10 21.82
C LEU A 65 13.14 -8.00 22.91
N LEU A 66 12.71 -9.20 22.52
CA LEU A 66 12.29 -10.24 23.45
C LEU A 66 13.47 -11.17 23.74
N ASP A 67 13.85 -11.29 25.00
CA ASP A 67 14.85 -12.24 25.46
C ASP A 67 14.16 -13.57 25.81
N LEU A 68 14.48 -14.64 25.09
CA LEU A 68 13.95 -16.00 25.32
C LEU A 68 14.95 -16.89 26.06
N GLY A 69 16.22 -16.50 26.09
CA GLY A 69 17.32 -17.21 26.72
C GLY A 69 18.66 -16.52 26.46
N PRO A 70 19.80 -17.14 26.83
CA PRO A 70 21.13 -16.55 26.64
C PRO A 70 21.47 -16.24 25.18
N ASP A 71 21.04 -17.10 24.24
CA ASP A 71 21.38 -17.01 22.82
C ASP A 71 20.15 -16.81 21.91
N ASP A 72 18.94 -16.84 22.48
CA ASP A 72 17.68 -16.80 21.74
C ASP A 72 16.93 -15.48 21.98
N HIS A 73 16.73 -14.73 20.90
CA HIS A 73 16.09 -13.42 20.93
C HIS A 73 15.15 -13.23 19.75
N VAL A 74 14.08 -12.46 19.95
CA VAL A 74 13.17 -12.04 18.88
C VAL A 74 13.16 -10.51 18.82
N LEU A 75 13.51 -9.95 17.67
CA LEU A 75 13.42 -8.51 17.40
C LEU A 75 12.11 -8.21 16.66
N ALA A 76 11.24 -7.41 17.26
CA ALA A 76 10.07 -6.85 16.61
C ALA A 76 10.34 -5.40 16.21
N LEU A 77 10.14 -5.09 14.93
CA LEU A 77 10.15 -3.73 14.39
C LEU A 77 8.74 -3.42 13.89
N VAL A 78 8.11 -2.44 14.52
CA VAL A 78 6.78 -1.96 14.12
C VAL A 78 6.96 -0.59 13.50
N VAL A 79 6.63 -0.47 12.22
CA VAL A 79 6.74 0.77 11.45
C VAL A 79 5.36 1.18 11.01
N HIS A 80 4.99 2.44 11.22
CA HIS A 80 3.71 2.94 10.71
C HIS A 80 3.81 3.09 9.19
N HIS A 81 2.79 2.63 8.46
CA HIS A 81 2.77 2.58 6.99
C HIS A 81 2.88 3.97 6.32
N VAL A 82 2.75 5.06 7.08
CA VAL A 82 3.01 6.45 6.61
C VAL A 82 4.48 6.70 6.24
N ALA A 83 5.41 5.91 6.80
CA ALA A 83 6.85 6.09 6.63
C ALA A 83 7.52 4.92 5.89
N THR A 84 6.77 3.90 5.50
CA THR A 84 7.29 2.71 4.83
C THR A 84 6.23 2.06 3.96
N ASP A 85 6.68 1.34 2.95
CA ASP A 85 5.88 0.40 2.16
C ASP A 85 6.52 -1.01 2.18
N GLY A 86 5.91 -1.96 1.48
CA GLY A 86 6.41 -3.34 1.41
C GLY A 86 7.85 -3.42 0.88
N TRP A 87 8.17 -2.62 -0.14
CA TRP A 87 9.52 -2.52 -0.71
C TRP A 87 10.54 -1.95 0.29
N SER A 88 10.15 -0.90 1.01
CA SER A 88 10.99 -0.25 2.01
C SER A 88 11.37 -1.16 3.17
N MET A 89 10.52 -2.13 3.52
CA MET A 89 10.78 -3.03 4.64
C MET A 89 12.01 -3.92 4.38
N GLU A 90 12.17 -4.44 3.16
CA GLU A 90 13.36 -5.22 2.80
C GLU A 90 14.62 -4.36 2.93
N ARG A 91 14.58 -3.14 2.37
CA ARG A 91 15.71 -2.20 2.43
C ARG A 91 16.05 -1.78 3.86
N LEU A 92 15.04 -1.54 4.69
CA LEU A 92 15.22 -1.21 6.10
C LEU A 92 15.94 -2.32 6.86
N LEU A 93 15.58 -3.58 6.58
CA LEU A 93 16.22 -4.75 7.20
C LEU A 93 17.66 -4.95 6.73
N GLU A 94 17.95 -4.70 5.44
CA GLU A 94 19.32 -4.72 4.91
C GLU A 94 20.22 -3.65 5.56
N ASP A 95 19.71 -2.42 5.67
CA ASP A 95 20.40 -1.32 6.32
C ASP A 95 20.65 -1.61 7.80
N LEU A 96 19.66 -2.23 8.49
CA LEU A 96 19.80 -2.66 9.87
C LEU A 96 20.88 -3.75 10.02
N ALA A 97 20.89 -4.76 9.16
CA ALA A 97 21.88 -5.83 9.19
C ALA A 97 23.29 -5.30 8.92
N THR A 98 23.44 -4.34 8.02
CA THR A 98 24.70 -3.63 7.74
C THR A 98 25.14 -2.81 8.95
N ALA A 99 24.22 -2.04 9.54
CA ALA A 99 24.48 -1.27 10.75
C ALA A 99 24.92 -2.15 11.92
N TYR A 100 24.23 -3.26 12.12
CA TYR A 100 24.48 -4.21 13.19
C TYR A 100 25.87 -4.83 13.07
N ARG A 101 26.23 -5.34 11.88
CA ARG A 101 27.55 -5.95 11.64
C ARG A 101 28.71 -5.00 11.92
N ALA A 102 28.63 -3.77 11.40
CA ALA A 102 29.66 -2.76 11.65
C ALA A 102 29.78 -2.43 13.14
N ARG A 103 28.64 -2.23 13.83
CA ARG A 103 28.63 -1.92 15.26
C ARG A 103 29.10 -3.08 16.12
N ALA A 104 28.79 -4.32 15.76
CA ALA A 104 29.29 -5.52 16.42
C ALA A 104 30.82 -5.66 16.29
N ALA A 105 31.40 -5.15 15.20
CA ALA A 105 32.85 -5.07 15.00
C ALA A 105 33.51 -3.84 15.66
N GLY A 106 32.74 -2.98 16.34
CA GLY A 106 33.25 -1.73 16.94
C GLY A 106 33.46 -0.60 15.93
N GLU A 107 32.93 -0.72 14.72
CA GLU A 107 33.10 0.23 13.62
C GLU A 107 31.86 1.13 13.45
N ALA A 108 32.02 2.19 12.67
CA ALA A 108 30.89 2.97 12.18
C ALA A 108 30.33 2.33 10.90
N PRO A 109 29.00 2.21 10.77
CA PRO A 109 28.44 1.70 9.53
C PRO A 109 28.73 2.66 8.39
N ALA A 110 29.28 2.12 7.31
CA ALA A 110 29.45 2.80 6.05
C ALA A 110 28.24 2.51 5.16
N PHE A 111 27.69 3.56 4.59
CA PHE A 111 26.57 3.47 3.68
C PHE A 111 26.81 4.40 2.51
N ASP A 112 26.34 4.00 1.34
CA ASP A 112 26.31 4.92 0.20
C ASP A 112 25.34 6.07 0.50
N PRO A 113 25.68 7.30 0.11
CA PRO A 113 24.79 8.44 0.26
C PRO A 113 23.54 8.23 -0.61
N LEU A 114 22.37 8.50 -0.03
CA LEU A 114 21.12 8.49 -0.79
C LEU A 114 21.11 9.68 -1.74
N PRO A 115 20.74 9.50 -3.02
CA PRO A 115 20.70 10.60 -3.99
C PRO A 115 19.60 11.62 -3.67
N VAL A 116 18.52 11.19 -3.02
CA VAL A 116 17.38 12.01 -2.58
C VAL A 116 16.83 11.51 -1.23
N GLN A 117 16.09 12.36 -0.53
CA GLN A 117 15.30 12.02 0.65
C GLN A 117 13.80 11.96 0.31
N TYR A 118 13.00 11.34 1.16
CA TYR A 118 11.54 11.27 0.95
C TYR A 118 10.88 12.65 0.89
N ALA A 119 11.41 13.63 1.64
CA ALA A 119 10.93 15.01 1.56
C ALA A 119 11.15 15.62 0.16
N ASP A 120 12.26 15.29 -0.51
CA ASP A 120 12.52 15.74 -1.87
C ASP A 120 11.51 15.10 -2.84
N TYR A 121 11.20 13.81 -2.66
CA TYR A 121 10.17 13.11 -3.42
C TYR A 121 8.78 13.75 -3.24
N ALA A 122 8.36 14.02 -2.00
CA ALA A 122 7.07 14.64 -1.72
C ALA A 122 6.93 16.05 -2.34
N LEU A 123 8.01 16.85 -2.30
CA LEU A 123 8.03 18.16 -2.95
C LEU A 123 8.00 18.04 -4.48
N TRP A 124 8.79 17.12 -5.04
CA TRP A 124 8.82 16.84 -6.48
C TRP A 124 7.45 16.37 -6.99
N GLN A 125 6.80 15.42 -6.29
CA GLN A 125 5.49 14.90 -6.66
C GLN A 125 4.46 16.03 -6.72
N ARG A 126 4.46 16.92 -5.71
CA ARG A 126 3.57 18.09 -5.70
C ARG A 126 3.81 19.03 -6.89
N THR A 127 5.08 19.27 -7.23
CA THR A 127 5.43 20.11 -8.40
C THR A 127 5.05 19.44 -9.72
N LEU A 128 5.26 18.12 -9.85
CA LEU A 128 4.94 17.36 -11.05
C LEU A 128 3.43 17.33 -11.32
N LEU A 129 2.64 17.09 -10.27
CA LEU A 129 1.18 17.00 -10.35
C LEU A 129 0.57 18.32 -10.87
N GLY A 130 1.08 19.46 -10.40
CA GLY A 130 0.54 20.78 -10.73
C GLY A 130 -0.74 21.10 -9.95
N GLU A 131 -1.54 22.04 -10.47
CA GLU A 131 -2.75 22.52 -9.78
C GLU A 131 -4.00 21.77 -10.23
N GLU A 132 -4.82 21.29 -9.28
CA GLU A 132 -6.09 20.59 -9.57
C GLU A 132 -7.10 21.44 -10.35
N ALA A 133 -7.08 22.76 -10.16
CA ALA A 133 -7.95 23.69 -10.86
C ALA A 133 -7.54 23.91 -12.32
N ASP A 134 -6.31 23.56 -12.70
CA ASP A 134 -5.83 23.61 -14.08
C ASP A 134 -6.11 22.28 -14.79
N PRO A 135 -7.03 22.22 -15.77
CA PRO A 135 -7.33 20.99 -16.49
C PRO A 135 -6.16 20.48 -17.34
N GLU A 136 -5.17 21.32 -17.63
CA GLU A 136 -3.96 20.96 -18.38
C GLU A 136 -2.81 20.51 -17.46
N SER A 137 -2.99 20.56 -16.13
CA SER A 137 -2.04 19.95 -15.20
C SER A 137 -2.13 18.42 -15.24
N LEU A 138 -1.09 17.73 -14.76
CA LEU A 138 -1.09 16.27 -14.71
C LEU A 138 -2.24 15.76 -13.82
N ILE A 139 -2.39 16.35 -12.63
CA ILE A 139 -3.46 16.00 -11.68
C ILE A 139 -4.85 16.30 -12.24
N GLY A 140 -5.04 17.44 -12.92
CA GLY A 140 -6.32 17.82 -13.54
C GLY A 140 -6.77 16.84 -14.63
N ARG A 141 -5.85 16.44 -15.52
CA ARG A 141 -6.12 15.43 -16.54
C ARG A 141 -6.45 14.06 -15.95
N GLN A 142 -5.66 13.60 -14.98
CA GLN A 142 -5.87 12.28 -14.38
C GLN A 142 -7.15 12.22 -13.52
N ILE A 143 -7.49 13.27 -12.78
CA ILE A 143 -8.77 13.38 -12.07
C ILE A 143 -9.94 13.30 -13.07
N THR A 144 -9.82 13.96 -14.23
CA THR A 144 -10.85 13.89 -15.27
C THR A 144 -11.01 12.47 -15.80
N TYR A 145 -9.91 11.80 -16.14
CA TYR A 145 -9.92 10.39 -16.53
C TYR A 145 -10.61 9.50 -15.49
N TRP A 146 -10.24 9.65 -14.21
CA TRP A 146 -10.79 8.82 -13.14
C TRP A 146 -12.26 9.12 -12.88
N ARG A 147 -12.69 10.39 -13.01
CA ARG A 147 -14.10 10.77 -12.91
C ARG A 147 -14.94 10.07 -13.97
N ASP A 148 -14.48 10.08 -15.21
CA ASP A 148 -15.18 9.42 -16.31
C ASP A 148 -15.17 7.90 -16.16
N THR A 149 -14.03 7.33 -15.77
CA THR A 149 -13.84 5.87 -15.60
C THR A 149 -14.65 5.31 -14.45
N LEU A 150 -14.76 6.05 -13.33
CA LEU A 150 -15.42 5.61 -12.10
C LEU A 150 -16.83 6.20 -11.93
N GLN A 151 -17.39 6.84 -12.96
CA GLN A 151 -18.75 7.38 -12.88
C GLN A 151 -19.76 6.26 -12.61
N ASN A 152 -20.74 6.52 -11.74
CA ASN A 152 -21.81 5.57 -11.43
C ASN A 152 -21.32 4.20 -10.91
N LEU A 153 -20.11 4.15 -10.34
CA LEU A 153 -19.60 2.93 -9.74
C LEU A 153 -20.53 2.47 -8.60
N PRO A 154 -20.82 1.17 -8.49
CA PRO A 154 -21.58 0.65 -7.36
C PRO A 154 -20.91 1.01 -6.04
N VAL A 155 -21.69 1.48 -5.07
CA VAL A 155 -21.18 1.85 -3.72
C VAL A 155 -20.57 0.63 -3.01
N GLU A 156 -21.13 -0.56 -3.26
CA GLU A 156 -20.66 -1.81 -2.68
C GLU A 156 -20.88 -2.97 -3.67
N LEU A 157 -19.89 -3.84 -3.81
CA LEU A 157 -20.06 -5.11 -4.54
C LEU A 157 -20.99 -6.05 -3.75
N SER A 158 -22.00 -6.59 -4.42
CA SER A 158 -22.94 -7.55 -3.83
C SER A 158 -22.29 -8.93 -3.70
N LEU A 159 -21.65 -9.18 -2.55
CA LEU A 159 -20.99 -10.46 -2.25
C LEU A 159 -21.85 -11.35 -1.35
N PRO A 160 -21.72 -12.69 -1.43
CA PRO A 160 -22.42 -13.62 -0.56
C PRO A 160 -21.78 -13.58 0.85
N LEU A 161 -22.19 -12.61 1.67
CA LEU A 161 -21.68 -12.44 3.02
C LEU A 161 -22.33 -13.43 4.00
N ASP A 162 -21.53 -14.05 4.87
CA ASP A 162 -22.03 -14.95 5.94
C ASP A 162 -22.76 -14.21 7.07
N ARG A 163 -22.51 -12.90 7.21
CA ARG A 163 -23.01 -12.05 8.30
C ARG A 163 -23.33 -10.66 7.77
N PRO A 164 -24.30 -9.94 8.38
CA PRO A 164 -24.57 -8.55 8.03
C PRO A 164 -23.33 -7.68 8.31
N ARG A 165 -23.01 -6.78 7.38
CA ARG A 165 -21.87 -5.86 7.52
C ARG A 165 -22.17 -4.83 8.63
N PRO A 166 -21.32 -4.70 9.67
CA PRO A 166 -21.55 -3.76 10.75
C PRO A 166 -21.44 -2.30 10.28
N LEU A 167 -22.03 -1.36 11.02
CA LEU A 167 -21.91 0.09 10.75
C LEU A 167 -20.49 0.61 11.04
N HIS A 168 -19.85 0.04 12.06
CA HIS A 168 -18.47 0.35 12.43
C HIS A 168 -17.58 -0.83 12.04
N PRO A 169 -16.51 -0.60 11.27
CA PRO A 169 -15.63 -1.67 10.83
C PRO A 169 -14.92 -2.27 12.03
N GLN A 170 -15.13 -3.57 12.24
CA GLN A 170 -14.32 -4.37 13.15
C GLN A 170 -13.08 -4.76 12.35
N ARG A 171 -11.90 -4.23 12.70
CA ARG A 171 -10.62 -4.48 12.00
C ARG A 171 -10.09 -5.90 12.24
N THR A 172 -10.95 -6.89 12.16
CA THR A 172 -10.63 -8.31 12.32
C THR A 172 -10.41 -8.92 10.94
N VAL A 173 -9.28 -9.61 10.77
CA VAL A 173 -8.88 -10.23 9.50
C VAL A 173 -8.71 -11.72 9.71
N GLY A 174 -9.18 -12.52 8.75
CA GLY A 174 -8.84 -13.94 8.61
C GLY A 174 -7.98 -14.13 7.37
N VAL A 175 -7.08 -15.11 7.41
CA VAL A 175 -6.19 -15.44 6.29
C VAL A 175 -6.40 -16.89 5.91
N VAL A 176 -6.63 -17.14 4.61
CA VAL A 176 -6.71 -18.48 4.04
C VAL A 176 -5.59 -18.59 3.00
N PRO A 177 -4.56 -19.43 3.23
CA PRO A 177 -3.51 -19.61 2.25
C PRO A 177 -4.04 -20.30 0.99
N LEU A 178 -3.73 -19.74 -0.18
CA LEU A 178 -4.06 -20.31 -1.48
C LEU A 178 -2.76 -20.55 -2.25
N ALA A 179 -2.51 -21.81 -2.61
CA ALA A 179 -1.35 -22.18 -3.43
C ALA A 179 -1.81 -22.54 -4.86
N LEU A 180 -1.21 -21.90 -5.86
CA LEU A 180 -1.43 -22.23 -7.26
C LEU A 180 -0.35 -23.24 -7.71
N PRO A 181 -0.73 -24.38 -8.32
CA PRO A 181 0.23 -25.32 -8.90
C PRO A 181 1.13 -24.65 -9.95
N VAL A 182 2.40 -25.03 -10.01
CA VAL A 182 3.39 -24.43 -10.94
C VAL A 182 2.97 -24.57 -12.41
N ASP A 183 2.32 -25.68 -12.77
CA ASP A 183 1.78 -25.91 -14.12
C ASP A 183 0.61 -24.96 -14.44
N LEU A 184 -0.16 -24.55 -13.42
CA LEU A 184 -1.20 -23.54 -13.59
C LEU A 184 -0.58 -22.16 -13.81
N ILE A 185 0.45 -21.79 -13.04
CA ILE A 185 1.18 -20.53 -13.23
C ILE A 185 1.74 -20.44 -14.65
N GLY A 186 2.42 -21.49 -15.13
CA GLY A 186 2.95 -21.52 -16.50
C GLY A 186 1.87 -21.35 -17.58
N ARG A 187 0.65 -21.87 -17.34
CA ARG A 187 -0.50 -21.69 -18.25
C ARG A 187 -1.08 -20.27 -18.19
N ILE A 188 -1.13 -19.67 -17.00
CA ILE A 188 -1.55 -18.26 -16.81
C ILE A 188 -0.62 -17.34 -17.58
N GLU A 189 0.70 -17.52 -17.44
CA GLU A 189 1.68 -16.73 -18.18
C GLU A 189 1.61 -16.95 -19.69
N ALA A 190 1.41 -18.20 -20.13
CA ALA A 190 1.25 -18.52 -21.55
C ALA A 190 0.01 -17.85 -22.14
N LEU A 191 -1.11 -17.84 -21.40
CA LEU A 191 -2.33 -17.14 -21.80
C LEU A 191 -2.09 -15.63 -21.87
N GLY A 192 -1.44 -15.05 -20.85
CA GLY A 192 -1.05 -13.64 -20.84
C GLY A 192 -0.25 -13.29 -22.10
N ARG A 193 0.80 -14.05 -22.40
CA ARG A 193 1.60 -13.87 -23.63
C ARG A 193 0.77 -13.96 -24.91
N ALA A 194 -0.17 -14.90 -25.00
CA ALA A 194 -1.03 -15.06 -26.18
C ALA A 194 -1.97 -13.85 -26.40
N HIS A 195 -2.33 -13.13 -25.34
CA HIS A 195 -3.20 -11.95 -25.39
C HIS A 195 -2.43 -10.62 -25.20
N GLY A 196 -1.09 -10.63 -25.21
CA GLY A 196 -0.26 -9.45 -24.97
C GLY A 196 -0.46 -8.83 -23.58
N ALA A 197 -0.87 -9.64 -22.61
CA ALA A 197 -1.22 -9.27 -21.24
C ALA A 197 -0.23 -9.88 -20.23
N THR A 198 -0.13 -9.28 -19.04
CA THR A 198 0.67 -9.84 -17.93
C THR A 198 -0.11 -10.92 -17.18
N ALA A 199 0.58 -11.73 -16.37
CA ALA A 199 -0.09 -12.69 -15.48
C ALA A 199 -1.06 -11.99 -14.52
N PHE A 200 -0.72 -10.79 -14.05
CA PHE A 200 -1.61 -9.96 -13.22
C PHE A 200 -2.92 -9.62 -13.94
N MET A 201 -2.87 -9.18 -15.20
CA MET A 201 -4.08 -8.89 -15.99
C MET A 201 -4.95 -10.15 -16.18
N VAL A 202 -4.35 -11.32 -16.33
CA VAL A 202 -5.09 -12.59 -16.38
C VAL A 202 -5.77 -12.90 -15.04
N LEU A 203 -5.07 -12.69 -13.92
CA LEU A 203 -5.62 -12.88 -12.57
C LEU A 203 -6.70 -11.85 -12.24
N HIS A 204 -6.57 -10.60 -12.69
CA HIS A 204 -7.59 -9.58 -12.55
C HIS A 204 -8.87 -9.97 -13.32
N ALA A 205 -8.74 -10.40 -14.57
CA ALA A 205 -9.87 -10.96 -15.33
C ALA A 205 -10.51 -12.16 -14.62
N ALA A 206 -9.71 -13.09 -14.09
CA ALA A 206 -10.20 -14.26 -13.37
C ALA A 206 -10.92 -13.90 -12.06
N ALA A 207 -10.38 -12.96 -11.28
CA ALA A 207 -10.98 -12.47 -10.04
C ALA A 207 -12.31 -11.77 -10.33
N SER A 208 -12.37 -10.91 -11.33
CA SER A 208 -13.61 -10.23 -11.73
C SER A 208 -14.68 -11.21 -12.23
N ALA A 209 -14.29 -12.22 -13.01
CA ALA A 209 -15.19 -13.30 -13.42
C ALA A 209 -15.72 -14.10 -12.22
N LEU A 210 -14.86 -14.39 -11.24
CA LEU A 210 -15.26 -15.07 -10.01
C LEU A 210 -16.27 -14.23 -9.21
N LEU A 211 -15.98 -12.94 -8.98
CA LEU A 211 -16.88 -12.04 -8.25
C LEU A 211 -18.23 -11.91 -8.95
N SER A 212 -18.24 -11.80 -10.28
CA SER A 212 -19.45 -11.78 -11.08
C SER A 212 -20.28 -13.05 -10.88
N ARG A 213 -19.64 -14.23 -10.94
CA ARG A 213 -20.30 -15.53 -10.71
C ARG A 213 -20.80 -15.72 -9.26
N LEU A 214 -20.21 -15.00 -8.30
CA LEU A 214 -20.66 -14.98 -6.90
C LEU A 214 -21.84 -14.02 -6.67
N GLY A 215 -22.29 -13.30 -7.69
CA GLY A 215 -23.47 -12.44 -7.62
C GLY A 215 -23.17 -10.94 -7.56
N ALA A 216 -21.91 -10.52 -7.76
CA ALA A 216 -21.54 -9.10 -7.71
C ALA A 216 -22.02 -8.28 -8.93
N GLY A 217 -22.62 -8.93 -9.94
CA GLY A 217 -23.06 -8.30 -11.19
C GLY A 217 -21.98 -8.34 -12.26
N THR A 218 -22.08 -7.47 -13.27
CA THR A 218 -21.12 -7.42 -14.39
C THR A 218 -20.19 -6.22 -14.36
N ASP A 219 -20.42 -5.23 -13.49
CA ASP A 219 -19.58 -4.05 -13.33
C ASP A 219 -18.75 -4.19 -12.06
N ILE A 220 -17.48 -4.60 -12.21
CA ILE A 220 -16.64 -5.03 -11.10
C ILE A 220 -15.47 -4.08 -10.90
N ALA A 221 -15.35 -3.52 -9.70
CA ALA A 221 -14.22 -2.67 -9.30
C ALA A 221 -13.31 -3.42 -8.32
N ILE A 222 -12.05 -3.62 -8.70
CA ILE A 222 -11.01 -4.24 -7.86
C ILE A 222 -9.90 -3.21 -7.62
N GLY A 223 -9.53 -3.00 -6.36
CA GLY A 223 -8.35 -2.21 -6.03
C GLY A 223 -7.06 -2.98 -6.32
N THR A 224 -6.00 -2.27 -6.68
CA THR A 224 -4.63 -2.79 -6.73
C THR A 224 -3.68 -1.75 -6.18
N VAL A 225 -2.44 -2.15 -5.90
CA VAL A 225 -1.35 -1.23 -5.59
C VAL A 225 -0.35 -1.15 -6.72
N VAL A 226 0.28 0.01 -6.86
CA VAL A 226 1.48 0.23 -7.67
C VAL A 226 2.60 0.72 -6.75
N ALA A 227 3.84 0.36 -7.07
CA ALA A 227 4.98 0.65 -6.20
C ALA A 227 5.35 2.14 -6.13
N GLY A 228 5.02 2.93 -7.16
CA GLY A 228 5.35 4.36 -7.22
C GLY A 228 6.85 4.66 -7.27
N ARG A 229 7.66 3.71 -7.78
CA ARG A 229 9.12 3.78 -7.84
C ARG A 229 9.64 3.64 -9.27
N ASP A 230 9.28 4.60 -10.10
CA ASP A 230 9.66 4.57 -11.53
C ASP A 230 11.08 5.12 -11.78
N ASP A 231 11.73 5.69 -10.75
CA ASP A 231 13.09 6.22 -10.81
C ASP A 231 14.06 5.41 -9.92
N ALA A 232 15.21 5.05 -10.49
CA ALA A 232 16.27 4.30 -9.81
C ALA A 232 16.79 5.01 -8.54
N ALA A 233 16.71 6.34 -8.47
CA ALA A 233 17.08 7.11 -7.29
C ALA A 233 16.20 6.77 -6.06
N LEU A 234 15.01 6.21 -6.27
CA LEU A 234 14.08 5.84 -5.22
C LEU A 234 14.29 4.40 -4.73
N GLU A 235 14.97 3.53 -5.48
CA GLU A 235 15.07 2.09 -5.14
C GLU A 235 15.67 1.80 -3.76
N ALA A 236 16.60 2.65 -3.31
CA ALA A 236 17.27 2.52 -2.02
C ALA A 236 16.63 3.32 -0.89
N LEU A 237 15.57 4.09 -1.18
CA LEU A 237 14.95 5.00 -0.24
C LEU A 237 13.83 4.30 0.55
N VAL A 238 13.86 4.44 1.86
CA VAL A 238 12.73 4.07 2.75
C VAL A 238 11.72 5.22 2.73
N GLY A 239 10.45 4.88 2.49
CA GLY A 239 9.34 5.84 2.43
C GLY A 239 8.03 5.17 2.00
N PHE A 240 6.96 5.95 1.94
CA PHE A 240 5.66 5.48 1.45
C PHE A 240 5.45 5.90 -0.01
N PHE A 241 5.73 5.01 -0.95
CA PHE A 241 5.59 5.30 -2.40
C PHE A 241 4.38 4.63 -3.02
N VAL A 242 3.80 3.64 -2.34
CA VAL A 242 2.66 2.88 -2.84
C VAL A 242 1.47 3.79 -3.09
N ASN A 243 0.93 3.71 -4.30
CA ASN A 243 -0.38 4.27 -4.62
C ASN A 243 -1.39 3.17 -4.90
N THR A 244 -2.67 3.46 -4.69
CA THR A 244 -3.78 2.54 -4.94
C THR A 244 -4.53 2.93 -6.20
N LEU A 245 -4.77 1.97 -7.10
CA LEU A 245 -5.56 2.17 -8.32
C LEU A 245 -6.85 1.35 -8.26
N VAL A 246 -7.90 1.85 -8.93
CA VAL A 246 -9.18 1.16 -9.06
C VAL A 246 -9.31 0.61 -10.46
N LEU A 247 -9.35 -0.72 -10.60
CA LEU A 247 -9.51 -1.41 -11.87
C LEU A 247 -10.98 -1.77 -12.06
N ARG A 248 -11.70 -0.99 -12.86
CA ARG A 248 -13.10 -1.23 -13.20
C ARG A 248 -13.20 -2.06 -14.47
N LEU A 249 -13.79 -3.25 -14.38
CA LEU A 249 -13.95 -4.18 -15.49
C LEU A 249 -15.43 -4.47 -15.76
N ASP A 250 -15.85 -4.29 -17.02
CA ASP A 250 -17.19 -4.65 -17.48
C ASP A 250 -17.22 -6.06 -18.10
N LEU A 251 -18.06 -6.92 -17.52
CA LEU A 251 -18.34 -8.30 -17.92
C LEU A 251 -19.69 -8.43 -18.65
N SER A 252 -20.33 -7.31 -19.02
CA SER A 252 -21.57 -7.33 -19.79
C SER A 252 -21.36 -7.98 -21.17
N GLY A 253 -22.42 -8.60 -21.68
CA GLY A 253 -22.43 -9.27 -22.98
C GLY A 253 -21.87 -10.69 -23.00
N ASP A 254 -21.63 -11.30 -21.82
CA ASP A 254 -21.13 -12.69 -21.68
C ASP A 254 -19.84 -12.94 -22.48
N PRO A 255 -18.76 -12.16 -22.23
CA PRO A 255 -17.52 -12.29 -22.99
C PRO A 255 -16.83 -13.63 -22.70
N ASP A 256 -16.20 -14.23 -23.71
CA ASP A 256 -15.26 -15.31 -23.46
C ASP A 256 -14.05 -14.81 -22.64
N PHE A 257 -13.32 -15.75 -22.05
CA PHE A 257 -12.25 -15.39 -21.13
C PHE A 257 -11.09 -14.63 -21.81
N GLY A 258 -10.80 -14.93 -23.09
CA GLY A 258 -9.75 -14.23 -23.83
C GLY A 258 -10.12 -12.76 -24.08
N SER A 259 -11.39 -12.49 -24.36
CA SER A 259 -11.94 -11.15 -24.49
C SER A 259 -11.90 -10.40 -23.15
N LEU A 260 -12.17 -11.10 -22.05
CA LEU A 260 -12.07 -10.52 -20.72
C LEU A 260 -10.62 -10.16 -20.33
N VAL A 261 -9.65 -11.00 -20.71
CA VAL A 261 -8.22 -10.70 -20.55
C VAL A 261 -7.82 -9.47 -21.37
N ALA A 262 -8.33 -9.34 -22.60
CA ALA A 262 -8.07 -8.15 -23.42
C ALA A 262 -8.64 -6.87 -22.80
N ARG A 263 -9.89 -6.91 -22.31
CA ARG A 263 -10.50 -5.79 -21.56
C ARG A 263 -9.71 -5.45 -20.31
N SER A 264 -9.30 -6.48 -19.54
CA SER A 264 -8.48 -6.28 -18.35
C SER A 264 -7.14 -5.62 -18.68
N ARG A 265 -6.52 -5.98 -19.81
CA ARG A 265 -5.27 -5.38 -20.24
C ARG A 265 -5.45 -3.89 -20.51
N GLU A 266 -6.49 -3.50 -21.25
CA GLU A 266 -6.81 -2.10 -21.54
C GLU A 266 -7.02 -1.31 -20.24
N VAL A 267 -7.89 -1.81 -19.35
CA VAL A 267 -8.16 -1.19 -18.04
C VAL A 267 -6.89 -1.01 -17.21
N CYS A 268 -6.03 -2.02 -17.13
CA CYS A 268 -4.78 -1.91 -16.38
C CYS A 268 -3.81 -0.89 -17.00
N LEU A 269 -3.66 -0.89 -18.33
CA LEU A 269 -2.75 0.05 -19.00
C LEU A 269 -3.22 1.49 -18.84
N ASP A 270 -4.52 1.75 -19.02
CA ASP A 270 -5.09 3.08 -18.85
C ASP A 270 -4.97 3.55 -17.39
N ALA A 271 -5.19 2.64 -16.42
CA ALA A 271 -4.95 2.92 -15.01
C ALA A 271 -3.48 3.27 -14.70
N TYR A 272 -2.51 2.55 -15.28
CA TYR A 272 -1.08 2.82 -15.08
C TYR A 272 -0.63 4.16 -15.69
N VAL A 273 -1.22 4.57 -16.81
CA VAL A 273 -0.95 5.90 -17.40
C VAL A 273 -1.50 7.04 -16.52
N ASN A 274 -2.48 6.74 -15.65
CA ASN A 274 -3.14 7.71 -14.78
C ASN A 274 -2.86 7.45 -13.29
N GLN A 275 -1.68 6.92 -12.97
CA GLN A 275 -1.35 6.43 -11.62
C GLN A 275 -0.79 7.48 -10.64
N ASP A 276 -0.59 8.73 -11.08
CA ASP A 276 0.16 9.73 -10.29
C ASP A 276 -0.71 10.41 -9.22
N VAL A 277 -2.03 10.53 -9.45
CA VAL A 277 -2.97 11.07 -8.45
C VAL A 277 -3.03 10.15 -7.24
N PRO A 278 -2.72 10.63 -6.02
CA PRO A 278 -2.87 9.84 -4.80
C PRO A 278 -4.31 9.38 -4.61
N PHE A 279 -4.53 8.12 -4.24
CA PHE A 279 -5.87 7.55 -4.06
C PHE A 279 -6.75 8.37 -3.11
N GLU A 280 -6.22 8.85 -1.99
CA GLU A 280 -6.96 9.66 -1.03
C GLU A 280 -7.45 10.97 -1.64
N ARG A 281 -6.59 11.63 -2.43
CA ARG A 281 -6.98 12.84 -3.18
C ARG A 281 -8.00 12.54 -4.27
N LEU A 282 -7.89 11.37 -4.92
CA LEU A 282 -8.89 10.93 -5.88
C LEU A 282 -10.26 10.74 -5.22
N VAL A 283 -10.32 10.10 -4.05
CA VAL A 283 -11.58 9.93 -3.30
C VAL A 283 -12.18 11.28 -2.94
N ASP A 284 -11.38 12.24 -2.47
CA ASP A 284 -11.85 13.59 -2.15
C ASP A 284 -12.39 14.31 -3.40
N ALA A 285 -11.69 14.22 -4.54
CA ALA A 285 -12.05 14.89 -5.78
C ALA A 285 -13.27 14.28 -6.49
N LEU A 286 -13.54 12.99 -6.28
CA LEU A 286 -14.71 12.30 -6.84
C LEU A 286 -15.94 12.37 -5.94
N ASP A 287 -15.75 12.62 -4.63
CA ASP A 287 -16.79 12.63 -3.59
C ASP A 287 -17.83 11.51 -3.74
N PRO A 288 -17.41 10.23 -3.79
CA PRO A 288 -18.33 9.13 -4.00
C PRO A 288 -19.29 8.99 -2.81
N PRO A 289 -20.49 8.40 -3.01
CA PRO A 289 -21.43 8.19 -1.92
C PRO A 289 -20.79 7.48 -0.72
N ARG A 290 -20.81 8.13 0.44
CA ARG A 290 -20.20 7.59 1.65
C ARG A 290 -21.13 6.59 2.31
N ALA A 291 -20.65 5.37 2.53
CA ALA A 291 -21.31 4.37 3.35
C ALA A 291 -20.47 4.09 4.62
N PRO A 292 -21.03 4.24 5.83
CA PRO A 292 -20.27 4.02 7.07
C PRO A 292 -19.57 2.66 7.09
N GLY A 293 -18.27 2.62 7.37
CA GLY A 293 -17.51 1.36 7.45
C GLY A 293 -17.25 0.67 6.11
N ARG A 294 -17.43 1.36 4.97
CA ARG A 294 -17.07 0.87 3.64
C ARG A 294 -15.89 1.70 3.12
N GLN A 295 -14.93 1.02 2.53
CA GLN A 295 -13.89 1.68 1.76
C GLN A 295 -14.53 2.26 0.48
N PRO A 296 -14.27 3.55 0.16
CA PRO A 296 -14.76 4.14 -1.08
C PRO A 296 -14.20 3.44 -2.32
N LEU A 297 -14.98 3.47 -3.41
CA LEU A 297 -14.63 2.98 -4.75
C LEU A 297 -14.45 1.46 -4.90
N PHE A 298 -13.91 0.74 -3.93
CA PHE A 298 -13.79 -0.72 -3.99
C PHE A 298 -13.74 -1.37 -2.59
N GLN A 299 -14.06 -2.66 -2.53
CA GLN A 299 -13.98 -3.46 -1.28
C GLN A 299 -13.25 -4.79 -1.46
N THR A 300 -12.77 -5.07 -2.68
CA THR A 300 -11.94 -6.22 -3.02
C THR A 300 -10.65 -5.72 -3.63
N MET A 301 -9.53 -6.30 -3.22
CA MET A 301 -8.20 -5.87 -3.66
C MET A 301 -7.41 -7.09 -4.16
N LEU A 302 -6.69 -6.91 -5.26
CA LEU A 302 -5.74 -7.87 -5.81
C LEU A 302 -4.35 -7.23 -5.73
N VAL A 303 -3.40 -7.95 -5.15
CA VAL A 303 -2.03 -7.51 -4.87
C VAL A 303 -1.03 -8.47 -5.45
#